data_AF-A0A4R9ESL6-F1
#
_entry.id   AF-A0A4R9ESL6-F1
#
_cell.length_a   1.000
_cell.length_b   1.000
_cell.length_c   1.000
_cell.angle_alpha   90.00
_cell.angle_beta   90.00
_cell.angle_gamma   90.00
#
_symmetry.space_group_name_H-M   'P 1'
#
loop_
_entity.id
_entity.type
_entity.pdbx_description
1 polymer ?
#
loop_
_entity_poly.entity_id
_entity_poly.type
_entity_poly.pdbx_seq_one_letter_code
_entity_poly.pdbx_strand_id
1 'polypeptide(L)'
;MCHPAWSRARTTAQHLTDLARLRRVRDRLDREYAQPLNIEVLARDARIPPGELNRQFHVAYGQSPYAYVMRRRTEQAKNHAPRQTTHSQTTHSQTTHRPVRNQEAQSPTPELA
;
A
#
# COMPACT_ATOMS: atom_id res chain seq x y z
N MET A 1 15.01 17.15 -50.79
CA MET A 1 14.55 18.22 -49.87
C MET A 1 13.57 17.59 -48.88
N CYS A 2 13.88 17.55 -47.59
CA CYS A 2 13.01 16.93 -46.58
C CYS A 2 11.84 17.86 -46.25
N HIS A 3 10.60 17.40 -46.44
CA HIS A 3 9.40 18.20 -46.22
C HIS A 3 9.10 18.32 -44.72
N PRO A 4 8.97 19.54 -44.15
CA PRO A 4 8.78 19.74 -42.71
C PRO A 4 7.47 19.14 -42.17
N ALA A 5 6.46 18.94 -43.03
CA ALA A 5 5.19 18.32 -42.67
C ALA A 5 5.33 16.83 -42.26
N TRP A 6 6.21 16.08 -42.93
CA TRP A 6 6.45 14.66 -42.61
C TRP A 6 7.31 14.47 -41.37
N SER A 7 8.13 15.46 -41.03
CA SER A 7 8.86 15.47 -39.76
C SER A 7 7.89 15.59 -38.59
N ARG A 8 6.91 16.50 -38.66
CA ARG A 8 5.88 16.65 -37.60
C ARG A 8 5.00 15.40 -37.47
N ALA A 9 4.54 14.84 -38.59
CA ALA A 9 3.74 13.61 -38.58
C ALA A 9 4.49 12.42 -37.96
N ARG A 10 5.79 12.26 -38.27
CA ARG A 10 6.64 11.25 -37.65
C ARG A 10 6.84 11.49 -36.15
N THR A 11 7.06 12.73 -35.72
CA THR A 11 7.15 13.08 -34.29
C THR A 11 5.85 12.74 -33.56
N THR A 12 4.69 13.05 -34.14
CA THR A 12 3.39 12.70 -33.55
C THR A 12 3.19 11.18 -33.48
N ALA A 13 3.51 10.43 -34.54
CA ALA A 13 3.42 8.97 -34.53
C ALA A 13 4.38 8.33 -33.52
N GLN A 14 5.59 8.88 -33.37
CA GLN A 14 6.54 8.47 -32.35
C GLN A 14 5.99 8.74 -30.95
N HIS A 15 5.43 9.93 -30.72
CA HIS A 15 4.82 10.30 -29.44
C HIS A 15 3.64 9.39 -29.07
N LEU A 16 2.78 9.04 -30.02
CA LEU A 16 1.68 8.09 -29.79
C LEU A 16 2.20 6.69 -29.45
N THR A 17 3.26 6.25 -30.11
CA THR A 17 3.91 4.97 -29.82
C THR A 17 4.53 4.96 -28.43
N ASP A 18 5.18 6.06 -28.05
CA ASP A 18 5.79 6.21 -26.72
C ASP A 18 4.72 6.23 -25.63
N LEU A 19 3.60 6.93 -25.84
CA LEU A 19 2.44 6.92 -24.93
C LEU A 19 1.85 5.51 -24.77
N ALA A 20 1.75 4.73 -25.86
CA ALA A 20 1.26 3.35 -25.80
C ALA A 20 2.19 2.45 -24.98
N ARG A 21 3.52 2.65 -25.07
CA ARG A 21 4.51 1.94 -24.25
C ARG A 21 4.41 2.34 -22.77
N LEU A 22 4.31 3.64 -22.49
CA LEU A 22 4.15 4.16 -21.12
C LEU A 22 2.87 3.64 -20.45
N ARG A 23 1.79 3.48 -21.21
CA ARG A 23 0.54 2.88 -20.70
C ARG A 23 0.74 1.43 -20.26
N ARG A 24 1.47 0.62 -21.04
CA ARG A 24 1.78 -0.78 -20.66
C ARG A 24 2.64 -0.84 -19.40
N VAL A 25 3.61 0.07 -19.26
CA VAL A 25 4.41 0.20 -18.03
C VAL A 25 3.51 0.51 -16.84
N ARG A 26 2.57 1.46 -16.99
CA ARG A 26 1.61 1.80 -15.93
C ARG A 26 0.73 0.61 -15.57
N ASP A 27 0.17 -0.09 -16.56
CA ASP A 27 -0.70 -1.24 -16.31
C ASP A 27 0.07 -2.38 -15.59
N ARG A 28 1.38 -2.52 -15.86
CA ARG A 28 2.25 -3.47 -15.15
C ARG A 28 2.58 -2.99 -13.73
N LEU A 29 2.88 -1.71 -13.54
CA LEU A 29 3.04 -1.08 -12.22
C LEU A 29 1.81 -1.30 -11.34
N ASP A 30 0.62 -1.12 -11.90
CA ASP A 30 -0.67 -1.30 -11.20
C ASP A 30 -0.97 -2.77 -10.86
N ARG A 31 -0.33 -3.75 -11.52
CA ARG A 31 -0.44 -5.18 -11.20
C ARG A 31 0.63 -5.65 -10.21
N GLU A 32 1.86 -5.17 -10.38
CA GLU A 32 3.03 -5.62 -9.63
C GLU A 32 3.40 -4.72 -8.44
N TYR A 33 2.60 -3.69 -8.12
CA TYR A 33 2.88 -2.76 -7.00
C TYR A 33 3.09 -3.46 -5.63
N ALA A 34 2.53 -4.67 -5.48
CA ALA A 34 2.62 -5.49 -4.27
C ALA A 34 3.95 -6.23 -4.10
N GLN A 35 4.76 -6.35 -5.17
CA GLN A 35 6.07 -7.01 -5.14
C GLN A 35 7.21 -5.98 -5.02
N PRO A 36 8.42 -6.39 -4.60
CA PRO A 36 9.61 -5.54 -4.69
C PRO A 36 9.86 -5.18 -6.16
N LEU A 37 9.63 -3.91 -6.50
CA LEU A 37 9.58 -3.45 -7.86
C LEU A 37 11.00 -3.18 -8.40
N ASN A 38 11.36 -3.82 -9.52
CA ASN A 38 12.60 -3.55 -10.23
C ASN A 38 12.33 -2.70 -11.48
N ILE A 39 12.76 -1.44 -11.44
CA ILE A 39 12.58 -0.47 -12.53
C ILE A 39 13.28 -0.91 -13.82
N GLU A 40 14.38 -1.66 -13.72
CA GLU A 40 15.09 -2.19 -14.88
C GLU A 40 14.28 -3.25 -15.62
N VAL A 41 13.50 -4.05 -14.91
CA VAL A 41 12.62 -5.05 -15.51
C VAL A 41 11.51 -4.38 -16.31
N LEU A 42 10.92 -3.30 -15.78
CA LEU A 42 9.91 -2.49 -16.49
C LEU A 42 10.48 -1.83 -17.74
N ALA A 43 11.70 -1.29 -17.63
CA ALA A 43 12.42 -0.68 -18.73
C ALA A 43 12.72 -1.69 -19.85
N ARG A 44 13.18 -2.89 -19.47
CA ARG A 44 13.44 -4.01 -20.40
C ARG A 44 12.18 -4.45 -21.14
N ASP A 45 11.05 -4.54 -20.43
CA ASP A 45 9.76 -4.91 -21.04
C ASP A 45 9.27 -3.86 -22.04
N ALA A 46 9.43 -2.58 -21.71
CA ALA A 46 9.09 -1.46 -22.58
C ALA A 46 10.14 -1.22 -23.69
N ARG A 47 11.23 -1.99 -23.70
CA ARG A 47 12.39 -1.85 -24.61
C ARG A 47 12.97 -0.44 -24.62
N ILE A 48 13.01 0.22 -23.46
CA ILE A 48 13.60 1.55 -23.29
C ILE A 48 14.59 1.55 -22.12
N PRO A 49 15.65 2.36 -22.15
CA PRO A 49 16.58 2.46 -21.03
C PRO A 49 15.89 2.96 -19.75
N PRO A 50 16.29 2.50 -18.56
CA PRO A 50 15.64 2.88 -17.30
C PRO A 50 15.74 4.39 -16.99
N GLY A 51 16.83 5.05 -17.40
CA GLY A 51 16.95 6.51 -17.27
C GLY A 51 15.93 7.27 -18.14
N GLU A 52 15.73 6.82 -19.38
CA GLU A 52 14.76 7.43 -20.31
C GLU A 52 13.32 7.14 -19.87
N LEU A 53 13.05 5.93 -19.37
CA LEU A 53 11.77 5.57 -18.76
C LEU A 53 11.38 6.57 -17.67
N ASN A 54 12.29 6.90 -16.75
CA ASN A 54 12.00 7.81 -15.65
C ASN A 54 11.63 9.21 -16.16
N ARG A 55 12.40 9.72 -17.12
CA ARG A 55 12.14 11.02 -17.74
C ARG A 55 10.82 11.06 -18.50
N GLN A 56 10.56 10.06 -19.35
CA GLN A 56 9.32 9.98 -20.13
C GLN A 56 8.09 9.79 -19.24
N PHE A 57 8.20 8.98 -18.19
CA PHE A 57 7.13 8.77 -17.23
C PHE A 57 6.82 10.06 -16.45
N HIS A 58 7.85 10.82 -16.06
CA HIS A 58 7.67 12.13 -15.43
C HIS A 58 6.99 13.14 -16.35
N VAL A 59 7.39 13.20 -17.63
CA VAL A 59 6.76 14.10 -18.62
C VAL A 59 5.28 13.72 -18.87
N ALA A 60 4.96 12.42 -18.91
CA ALA A 60 3.60 11.95 -19.20
C ALA A 60 2.65 11.98 -17.99
N TYR A 61 3.15 11.69 -16.78
CA TYR A 61 2.32 11.51 -15.58
C TYR A 61 2.61 12.51 -14.46
N GLY A 62 3.57 13.42 -14.64
CA GLY A 62 3.94 14.46 -13.68
C GLY A 62 4.69 13.94 -12.44
N GLN A 63 5.04 12.66 -12.39
CA GLN A 63 5.70 12.03 -11.23
C GLN A 63 6.65 10.93 -11.70
N SER A 64 7.62 10.54 -10.88
CA SER A 64 8.49 9.40 -11.19
C SER A 64 7.76 8.06 -10.98
N PRO A 65 8.20 6.97 -11.63
CA PRO A 65 7.63 5.65 -11.41
C PRO A 65 7.65 5.23 -9.92
N TYR A 66 8.71 5.59 -9.21
CA TYR A 66 8.86 5.29 -7.78
C TYR A 66 7.82 6.04 -6.92
N ALA A 67 7.61 7.33 -7.20
CA ALA A 67 6.61 8.14 -6.49
C ALA A 67 5.18 7.61 -6.72
N TYR A 68 4.88 7.14 -7.94
CA TYR A 68 3.60 6.53 -8.26
C TYR A 68 3.31 5.27 -7.44
N VAL A 69 4.29 4.39 -7.32
CA VAL A 69 4.17 3.13 -6.56
C VAL A 69 4.02 3.38 -5.07
N MET A 70 4.78 4.33 -4.52
CA MET A 70 4.62 4.75 -3.12
C MET A 70 3.20 5.22 -2.84
N ARG A 71 2.63 6.04 -3.73
CA ARG A 71 1.24 6.48 -3.61
C ARG A 71 0.27 5.30 -3.65
N ARG A 72 0.46 4.37 -4.59
CA ARG A 72 -0.40 3.19 -4.74
C ARG A 72 -0.34 2.27 -3.53
N ARG A 73 0.83 2.04 -2.95
CA ARG A 73 0.99 1.24 -1.72
C ARG A 73 0.24 1.86 -0.54
N THR A 74 0.28 3.19 -0.38
CA THR A 74 -0.47 3.89 0.67
C THR A 74 -1.98 3.82 0.46
N GLU A 75 -2.46 4.00 -0.77
CA GLU A 75 -3.89 3.83 -1.09
C GLU A 75 -4.37 2.40 -0.84
N GLN A 76 -3.53 1.40 -1.11
CA GLN A 76 -3.85 -0.01 -0.89
C GLN A 76 -3.73 -0.42 0.59
N ALA A 77 -2.86 0.24 1.36
CA ALA A 77 -2.82 0.12 2.82
C ALA A 77 -4.15 0.51 3.47
N LYS A 78 -4.76 1.58 2.97
CA LYS A 78 -6.09 2.02 3.40
C LYS A 78 -7.19 1.03 3.02
N ASN A 79 -7.01 0.27 1.95
CA ASN A 79 -7.98 -0.73 1.49
C ASN A 79 -7.88 -2.06 2.24
N HIS A 80 -6.69 -2.47 2.71
CA HIS A 80 -6.51 -3.71 3.47
C HIS A 80 -6.46 -3.52 4.99
N ALA A 81 -6.46 -2.28 5.48
CA ALA A 81 -6.63 -2.03 6.91
C ALA A 81 -7.98 -2.66 7.34
N PRO A 82 -7.99 -3.63 8.27
CA PRO A 82 -9.25 -4.13 8.78
C PRO A 82 -10.03 -2.94 9.33
N ARG A 83 -11.26 -2.75 8.83
CA ARG A 83 -12.27 -1.98 9.54
C ARG A 83 -12.23 -2.52 10.97
N GLN A 84 -11.76 -1.70 11.90
CA GLN A 84 -11.90 -2.00 13.32
C GLN A 84 -13.38 -2.33 13.52
N THR A 85 -13.62 -3.55 13.96
CA THR A 85 -14.92 -4.08 14.35
C THR A 85 -15.57 -3.11 15.32
N THR A 86 -16.64 -2.45 14.87
CA THR A 86 -17.52 -1.63 15.71
C THR A 86 -18.44 -2.53 16.53
N HIS A 87 -17.91 -3.25 17.52
CA HIS A 87 -18.61 -4.09 18.53
C HIS A 87 -17.54 -5.01 19.18
N SER A 88 -17.28 -5.05 20.50
CA SER A 88 -18.07 -4.66 21.66
C SER A 88 -17.14 -4.23 22.81
N GLN A 89 -17.29 -2.99 23.30
CA GLN A 89 -17.04 -2.71 24.71
C GLN A 89 -18.28 -3.19 25.47
N THR A 90 -18.32 -4.47 25.81
CA THR A 90 -19.27 -4.94 26.82
C THR A 90 -18.74 -4.50 28.17
N THR A 91 -19.33 -3.44 28.68
CA THR A 91 -19.35 -3.09 30.10
C THR A 91 -19.88 -4.28 30.89
N HIS A 92 -19.02 -5.10 31.49
CA HIS A 92 -19.43 -5.89 32.65
C HIS A 92 -19.17 -5.05 33.89
N SER A 93 -20.24 -4.38 34.32
CA SER A 93 -20.39 -3.78 35.64
C SER A 93 -20.05 -4.81 36.71
N GLN A 94 -18.86 -4.70 37.31
CA GLN A 94 -18.51 -5.44 38.51
C GLN A 94 -19.06 -4.69 39.73
N THR A 95 -20.37 -4.80 39.93
CA THR A 95 -21.03 -4.42 41.18
C THR A 95 -21.83 -5.63 41.62
N THR A 96 -21.44 -6.24 42.75
CA THR A 96 -22.36 -6.64 43.83
C THR A 96 -21.61 -7.41 44.93
N HIS A 97 -21.65 -6.81 46.12
CA HIS A 97 -21.48 -7.39 47.47
C HIS A 97 -20.12 -7.92 47.94
N ARG A 98 -19.35 -7.03 48.59
CA ARG A 98 -18.67 -7.36 49.85
C ARG A 98 -19.66 -7.23 51.00
N PRO A 99 -19.89 -8.25 51.84
CA PRO A 99 -20.38 -8.04 53.19
C PRO A 99 -19.27 -8.22 54.23
N VAL A 100 -19.17 -7.18 55.06
CA VAL A 100 -19.04 -7.19 56.53
C VAL A 100 -17.78 -7.76 57.18
N ARG A 101 -17.14 -6.84 57.91
CA ARG A 101 -16.15 -7.01 58.97
C ARG A 101 -16.84 -7.47 60.26
N ASN A 102 -16.25 -8.44 60.97
CA ASN A 102 -16.14 -8.62 62.44
C ASN A 102 -15.97 -10.12 62.75
N GLN A 103 -14.78 -10.55 63.18
CA GLN A 103 -14.42 -10.85 64.57
C GLN A 103 -15.41 -11.79 65.27
N GLU A 104 -15.04 -13.05 65.52
CA GLU A 104 -15.16 -13.72 66.82
C GLU A 104 -14.70 -15.20 66.76
N ALA A 105 -13.78 -15.50 67.67
CA ALA A 105 -13.76 -16.68 68.55
C ALA A 105 -13.39 -18.10 68.06
N GLN A 106 -12.42 -18.65 68.82
CA GLN A 106 -12.35 -20.02 69.36
C GLN A 106 -11.66 -21.14 68.56
N SER A 107 -10.47 -21.49 69.06
CA SER A 107 -9.83 -22.81 69.05
C SER A 107 -10.82 -23.94 69.44
N PRO A 108 -10.56 -25.21 69.08
CA PRO A 108 -9.65 -26.01 69.90
C PRO A 108 -8.74 -26.98 69.11
N THR A 109 -7.66 -27.37 69.79
CA THR A 109 -6.80 -28.52 69.53
C THR A 109 -7.58 -29.82 69.27
N PRO A 110 -7.00 -30.76 68.51
CA PRO A 110 -6.60 -32.04 69.12
C PRO A 110 -5.17 -32.44 68.66
N GLU A 111 -4.26 -32.79 69.56
CA GLU A 111 -4.09 -34.11 70.21
C GLU A 111 -3.46 -35.18 69.28
N LEU A 112 -2.33 -35.74 69.76
CA LEU A 112 -1.63 -36.99 69.38
C LEU A 112 -0.84 -37.06 68.06
N ALA A 113 0.49 -36.90 68.17
CA ALA A 113 1.48 -37.99 68.13
C ALA A 113 2.91 -37.45 68.26
#